data_AF-A0A8H6SKU7-F1
#
_entry.id   AF-A0A8H6SKU7-F1
#
_cell.length_a   1.000
_cell.length_b   1.000
_cell.length_c   1.000
_cell.angle_alpha   90.00
_cell.angle_beta   90.00
_cell.angle_gamma   90.00
#
_symmetry.space_group_name_H-M   'P 1'
#
loop_
_entity.id
_entity.type
_entity.pdbx_description
1 polymer ?
#
loop_
_entity_poly.entity_id
_entity_poly.type
_entity_poly.pdbx_seq_one_letter_code
_entity_poly.pdbx_strand_id
1 'polypeptide(L)'
;MSRLTAAWIPARGQHILASVCMLPDIFLFILEHCSPYDLVQLNATCRTFRGLIRDQPHLWDRAFYNMARGDSPALPPCPVIRSAGYSIPAYISWIFGGGPCSVRECENFSNSLPFDFVWGFRACSPDCRDKLTSEEYVYYDWNCNFRSLGMFAHLPRITVSYGGRSIDLYLKKAIMTSGVTPAHGAWASRRPPQTPVTGQDRQLLGQNALELENWTAKYLVEKKAVMQTNLDFILKQAKSNTEKAKEICRCETVREALVVFSRDLQLFTISVWSLLLNDIPVGLKEFIAARTVRQRCVDCPDLEHLFSPEALERHQSIIHPHRLVRQPCEDCPDISRVYTPRTLQVHRSNKHPDLIAILPCDDCPSPSSLFTPNELEAHQLHKHPHRVVMQPCDDCPVSSFMFTPSQLRKHRLAKHPASLGSGKQRCAYCSPKIPREFTKEGLRMHQLARHPQRLHVA
;
A
#
# COMPACT_ATOMS: atom_id res chain seq x y z
N MET A 1 19.84 2.78 14.39
CA MET A 1 19.88 1.87 13.22
C MET A 1 18.63 1.01 13.24
N SER A 2 17.55 1.48 12.63
CA SER A 2 16.27 0.76 12.58
C SER A 2 15.69 0.94 11.18
N ARG A 3 15.71 -0.13 10.38
CA ARG A 3 15.14 -0.18 9.04
C ARG A 3 13.62 -0.16 9.16
N LEU A 4 12.99 0.97 8.84
CA LEU A 4 11.55 1.03 8.60
C LEU A 4 11.32 0.99 7.09
N THR A 5 10.91 -0.20 6.66
CA THR A 5 10.43 -0.52 5.33
C THR A 5 9.22 0.34 4.97
N ALA A 6 9.27 0.94 3.77
CA ALA A 6 8.10 1.33 3.02
C ALA A 6 7.05 0.20 3.12
N ALA A 7 5.80 0.57 3.39
CA ALA A 7 4.69 -0.36 3.34
C ALA A 7 4.69 -1.01 1.95
N TRP A 8 5.16 -2.26 1.93
CA TRP A 8 5.19 -3.12 0.78
C TRP A 8 3.72 -3.36 0.38
N ILE A 9 3.30 -2.75 -0.72
CA ILE A 9 2.14 -3.22 -1.47
C ILE A 9 2.47 -4.69 -1.80
N PRO A 10 1.67 -5.68 -1.37
CA PRO A 10 1.98 -7.06 -1.66
C PRO A 10 2.11 -7.24 -3.17
N ALA A 11 3.10 -8.01 -3.61
CA ALA A 11 3.38 -8.38 -5.01
C ALA A 11 2.19 -9.01 -5.77
N ARG A 12 1.00 -9.11 -5.15
CA ARG A 12 -0.28 -9.39 -5.80
C ARG A 12 -0.76 -8.26 -6.74
N GLY A 13 -0.24 -7.04 -6.62
CA GLY A 13 -0.60 -5.93 -7.51
C GLY A 13 -0.04 -6.03 -8.94
N GLN A 14 1.04 -6.81 -9.16
CA GLN A 14 1.64 -6.94 -10.49
C GLN A 14 0.84 -7.85 -11.43
N HIS A 15 0.08 -8.82 -10.89
CA HIS A 15 -0.78 -9.69 -11.69
C HIS A 15 -2.03 -9.00 -12.25
N ILE A 16 -2.48 -7.88 -11.65
CA ILE A 16 -3.62 -7.11 -12.14
C ILE A 16 -3.23 -6.31 -13.39
N LEU A 17 -2.00 -5.80 -13.46
CA LEU A 17 -1.52 -5.07 -14.65
C LEU A 17 -1.22 -5.98 -15.84
N ALA A 18 -0.92 -7.26 -15.62
CA ALA A 18 -0.65 -8.22 -16.70
C ALA A 18 -1.91 -8.81 -17.35
N SER A 19 -3.08 -8.71 -16.71
CA SER A 19 -4.31 -9.37 -17.16
C SER A 19 -5.39 -8.43 -17.67
N VAL A 20 -5.16 -7.12 -17.60
CA VAL A 20 -6.11 -6.14 -18.13
C VAL A 20 -5.39 -5.36 -19.23
N CYS A 21 -5.68 -5.73 -20.48
CA CYS A 21 -5.59 -4.78 -21.60
C CYS A 21 -6.61 -3.67 -21.35
N MET A 22 -6.39 -2.87 -20.29
CA MET A 22 -7.14 -1.64 -20.08
C MET A 22 -6.87 -0.81 -21.32
N LEU A 23 -7.94 -0.37 -21.99
CA LEU A 23 -7.82 0.65 -23.02
C LEU A 23 -7.05 1.83 -22.39
N PRO A 24 -6.04 2.40 -23.08
CA PRO A 24 -5.24 3.51 -22.56
C PRO A 24 -6.08 4.62 -21.92
N ASP A 25 -7.28 4.86 -22.46
CA ASP A 25 -8.25 5.84 -21.96
C ASP A 25 -8.74 5.53 -20.54
N ILE A 26 -8.99 4.27 -20.19
CA ILE A 26 -9.41 3.89 -18.84
C ILE A 26 -8.27 4.16 -17.85
N PHE A 27 -7.03 3.90 -18.27
CA PHE A 27 -5.88 4.14 -17.40
C PHE A 27 -5.65 5.63 -17.16
N LEU A 28 -5.74 6.45 -18.22
CA LEU A 28 -5.68 7.91 -18.10
C LEU A 28 -6.81 8.43 -17.21
N PHE A 29 -8.04 7.94 -17.39
CA PHE A 29 -9.17 8.28 -16.54
C PHE A 29 -8.90 7.97 -15.07
N ILE A 30 -8.28 6.82 -14.75
CA ILE A 30 -7.89 6.51 -13.36
C ILE A 30 -6.85 7.51 -12.84
N LEU A 31 -5.82 7.82 -13.64
CA LEU A 31 -4.78 8.79 -13.25
C LEU A 31 -5.33 10.19 -13.02
N GLU A 32 -6.31 10.63 -13.80
CA GLU A 32 -6.99 11.91 -13.64
C GLU A 32 -7.71 12.04 -12.29
N HIS A 33 -8.02 10.93 -11.62
CA HIS A 33 -8.68 10.89 -10.32
C HIS A 33 -7.71 10.62 -9.16
N CYS A 34 -6.41 10.46 -9.43
CA CYS A 34 -5.40 10.29 -8.40
C CYS A 34 -5.22 11.58 -7.58
N SER A 35 -4.81 11.42 -6.30
CA SER A 35 -4.26 12.55 -5.56
C SER A 35 -2.88 12.93 -6.12
N PRO A 36 -2.38 14.15 -5.86
CA PRO A 36 -1.04 14.52 -6.29
C PRO A 36 0.02 13.55 -5.77
N TYR A 37 -0.12 13.08 -4.53
CA TYR A 37 0.87 12.19 -3.95
C TYR A 37 0.83 10.78 -4.55
N ASP A 38 -0.36 10.28 -4.90
CA ASP A 38 -0.48 9.00 -5.63
C ASP A 38 0.21 9.07 -6.99
N LEU A 39 0.04 10.19 -7.71
CA LEU A 39 0.77 10.42 -8.97
C LEU A 39 2.29 10.45 -8.75
N VAL A 40 2.78 11.00 -7.64
CA VAL A 40 4.21 10.94 -7.29
C VAL A 40 4.67 9.50 -7.07
N GLN A 41 3.90 8.70 -6.35
CA GLN A 41 4.22 7.28 -6.12
C GLN A 41 4.24 6.50 -7.43
N LEU A 42 3.24 6.70 -8.31
CA LEU A 42 3.19 6.08 -9.63
C LEU A 42 4.37 6.49 -10.50
N ASN A 43 4.69 7.79 -10.51
CA ASN A 43 5.85 8.35 -11.21
C ASN A 43 7.20 7.79 -10.71
N ALA A 44 7.28 7.44 -9.42
CA ALA A 44 8.44 6.79 -8.83
C ALA A 44 8.50 5.28 -9.12
N THR A 45 7.35 4.62 -9.25
CA THR A 45 7.22 3.15 -9.31
C THR A 45 7.89 2.53 -10.53
N CYS A 46 7.64 3.04 -11.75
CA CYS A 46 8.22 2.47 -12.96
C CYS A 46 8.45 3.50 -14.08
N ARG A 47 9.30 3.13 -15.06
CA ARG A 47 9.62 4.00 -16.21
C ARG A 47 8.41 4.30 -17.09
N THR A 48 7.48 3.35 -17.23
CA THR A 48 6.27 3.49 -18.06
C THR A 48 5.34 4.56 -17.50
N PHE A 49 5.00 4.51 -16.21
CA PHE A 49 4.18 5.54 -15.56
C PHE A 49 4.87 6.90 -15.57
N ARG A 50 6.18 6.93 -15.33
CA ARG A 50 6.96 8.16 -15.44
C ARG A 50 6.88 8.78 -16.84
N GLY A 51 7.00 7.97 -17.89
CA GLY A 51 6.84 8.41 -19.28
C GLY A 51 5.44 8.98 -19.50
N LEU A 52 4.41 8.20 -19.17
CA LEU A 52 3.01 8.59 -19.35
C LEU A 52 2.65 9.89 -18.62
N ILE A 53 3.04 10.02 -17.35
CA ILE A 53 2.76 11.22 -16.54
C ILE A 53 3.52 12.43 -17.07
N ARG A 54 4.77 12.25 -17.51
CA ARG A 54 5.56 13.33 -18.12
C ARG A 54 4.96 13.80 -19.45
N ASP A 55 4.45 12.86 -20.24
CA ASP A 55 3.89 13.15 -21.56
C ASP A 55 2.45 13.69 -21.47
N GLN A 56 1.82 13.68 -20.27
CA GLN A 56 0.48 14.21 -19.99
C GLN A 56 0.48 15.21 -18.82
N PRO A 57 0.98 16.45 -19.01
CA PRO A 57 1.12 17.45 -17.93
C PRO A 57 -0.19 17.79 -17.22
N HIS A 58 -1.32 17.76 -17.95
CA HIS A 58 -2.65 18.05 -17.43
C HIS A 58 -3.08 17.14 -16.25
N LEU A 59 -2.46 15.97 -16.11
CA LEU A 59 -2.69 15.06 -14.98
C LEU A 59 -2.32 15.73 -13.65
N TRP A 60 -1.28 16.57 -13.62
CA TRP A 60 -0.91 17.31 -12.42
C TRP A 60 -1.92 18.40 -12.08
N ASP A 61 -2.40 19.13 -13.09
CA ASP A 61 -3.43 20.16 -12.90
C ASP A 61 -4.72 19.55 -12.36
N ARG A 62 -5.14 18.40 -12.92
CA ARG A 62 -6.28 17.62 -12.41
C ARG A 62 -6.04 17.12 -10.99
N ALA A 63 -4.86 16.58 -10.69
CA ALA A 63 -4.56 16.12 -9.35
C ALA A 63 -4.57 17.27 -8.32
N PHE A 64 -4.06 18.46 -8.67
CA PHE A 64 -4.14 19.64 -7.80
C PHE A 64 -5.58 20.08 -7.58
N TYR A 65 -6.40 20.01 -8.63
CA TYR A 65 -7.83 20.28 -8.56
C TYR A 65 -8.58 19.27 -7.70
N ASN A 66 -8.20 17.99 -7.74
CA ASN A 66 -8.82 16.93 -6.92
C ASN A 66 -8.60 17.13 -5.40
N MET A 67 -7.64 17.97 -5.03
CA MET A 67 -7.42 18.38 -3.63
C MET A 67 -8.36 19.50 -3.19
N ALA A 68 -8.97 20.22 -4.13
CA ALA A 68 -10.04 21.17 -3.82
C ALA A 68 -11.25 20.39 -3.32
N ARG A 69 -11.77 20.80 -2.16
CA ARG A 69 -12.92 20.14 -1.51
C ARG A 69 -13.70 21.21 -0.77
N GLY A 70 -15.02 21.25 -0.95
CA GLY A 70 -15.87 22.26 -0.32
C GLY A 70 -15.30 23.67 -0.54
N ASP A 71 -14.93 24.34 0.56
CA ASP A 71 -14.35 25.69 0.56
C ASP A 71 -12.81 25.73 0.43
N SER A 72 -12.15 24.56 0.42
CA SER A 72 -10.70 24.46 0.21
C SER A 72 -10.38 24.64 -1.28
N PRO A 73 -9.59 25.68 -1.65
CA PRO A 73 -9.19 25.87 -3.03
C PRO A 73 -8.22 24.77 -3.49
N ALA A 74 -7.98 24.70 -4.80
CA ALA A 74 -6.94 23.83 -5.33
C ALA A 74 -5.58 24.11 -4.70
N LEU A 75 -4.74 23.08 -4.64
CA LEU A 75 -3.36 23.23 -4.16
C LEU A 75 -2.63 24.28 -5.02
N PRO A 76 -1.93 25.25 -4.42
CA PRO A 76 -1.10 26.19 -5.17
C PRO A 76 -0.13 25.46 -6.10
N PRO A 77 0.05 25.93 -7.34
CA PRO A 77 0.95 25.29 -8.28
C PRO A 77 2.40 25.41 -7.81
N CYS A 78 3.24 24.48 -8.26
CA CYS A 78 4.68 24.53 -8.01
C CYS A 78 5.25 25.84 -8.56
N PRO A 79 5.99 26.64 -7.77
CA PRO A 79 6.57 27.88 -8.24
C PRO A 79 7.59 27.61 -9.35
N VAL A 80 7.48 28.32 -10.47
CA VAL A 80 8.41 28.21 -11.59
C VAL A 80 9.61 29.12 -11.32
N ILE A 81 10.66 28.57 -10.72
CA ILE A 81 11.86 29.30 -10.33
C ILE A 81 12.95 29.09 -11.39
N ARG A 82 13.53 30.18 -11.89
CA ARG A 82 14.53 30.13 -12.98
C ARG A 82 15.83 29.43 -12.55
N SER A 83 16.20 29.57 -11.28
CA SER A 83 17.48 29.15 -10.71
C SER A 83 17.47 27.75 -10.07
N ALA A 84 16.30 27.22 -9.72
CA ALA A 84 16.11 25.93 -9.08
C ALA A 84 14.72 25.37 -9.41
N GLY A 85 14.55 24.84 -10.63
CA GLY A 85 13.28 24.24 -11.03
C GLY A 85 12.97 23.03 -10.15
N TYR A 86 12.13 23.21 -9.13
CA TYR A 86 11.49 22.09 -8.45
C TYR A 86 10.65 21.36 -9.50
N SER A 87 10.99 20.09 -9.75
CA SER A 87 10.07 19.25 -10.52
C SER A 87 8.77 19.14 -9.73
N ILE A 88 7.62 19.14 -10.41
CA ILE A 88 6.30 18.94 -9.76
C ILE A 88 6.33 17.74 -8.78
N PRO A 89 6.90 16.56 -9.12
CA PRO A 89 6.96 15.45 -8.17
C PRO A 89 7.73 15.76 -6.89
N ALA A 90 8.81 16.56 -6.97
CA ALA A 90 9.59 16.96 -5.81
C ALA A 90 8.80 17.92 -4.92
N TYR A 91 8.10 18.88 -5.51
CA TYR A 91 7.21 19.80 -4.78
C TYR A 91 6.10 19.04 -4.05
N ILE A 92 5.44 18.12 -4.73
CA ILE A 92 4.35 17.33 -4.15
C ILE A 92 4.85 16.33 -3.10
N SER A 93 5.99 15.68 -3.33
CA SER A 93 6.65 14.88 -2.30
C SER A 93 7.03 15.73 -1.10
N TRP A 94 7.45 16.97 -1.31
CA TRP A 94 7.79 17.89 -0.24
C TRP A 94 6.58 18.42 0.53
N ILE A 95 5.36 18.39 -0.03
CA ILE A 95 4.14 18.76 0.71
C ILE A 95 3.54 17.53 1.40
N PHE A 96 3.35 16.42 0.67
CA PHE A 96 2.58 15.26 1.15
C PHE A 96 3.40 14.02 1.50
N GLY A 97 4.66 13.94 1.07
CA GLY A 97 5.49 12.74 1.27
C GLY A 97 5.97 12.48 2.69
N GLY A 98 5.57 13.33 3.63
CA GLY A 98 6.11 13.34 4.98
C GLY A 98 7.61 13.62 4.98
N GLY A 99 8.24 13.36 6.12
CA GLY A 99 9.68 13.53 6.28
C GLY A 99 10.10 13.42 7.75
N PRO A 100 11.41 13.37 8.04
CA PRO A 100 11.88 13.49 9.42
C PRO A 100 11.44 14.83 10.02
N CYS A 101 11.20 14.86 11.32
CA CYS A 101 11.02 16.10 12.05
C CYS A 101 12.25 17.01 11.86
N SER A 102 12.01 18.32 11.72
CA SER A 102 13.09 19.29 11.58
C SER A 102 13.80 19.61 12.90
N VAL A 103 13.21 19.24 14.05
CA VAL A 103 13.91 19.25 15.34
C VAL A 103 14.93 18.11 15.32
N ARG A 104 16.22 18.45 15.38
CA ARG A 104 17.33 17.50 15.25
C ARG A 104 17.24 16.36 16.27
N GLU A 105 16.78 16.66 17.47
CA GLU A 105 16.61 15.68 18.54
C GLU A 105 15.33 14.83 18.39
N CYS A 106 14.32 15.29 17.63
CA CYS A 106 13.14 14.48 17.26
C CYS A 106 13.53 13.60 16.07
N GLU A 107 14.05 12.40 16.31
CA GLU A 107 14.29 11.39 15.25
C GLU A 107 12.99 10.82 14.63
N ASN A 108 11.81 11.31 15.05
CA ASN A 108 10.53 10.80 14.56
C ASN A 108 10.24 11.27 13.13
N PHE A 109 9.58 10.39 12.38
CA PHE A 109 8.99 10.71 11.09
C PHE A 109 7.66 11.45 11.27
N SER A 110 7.41 12.46 10.46
CA SER A 110 6.16 13.22 10.45
C SER A 110 5.46 13.13 9.11
N ASN A 111 4.16 12.86 9.17
CA ASN A 111 3.23 13.00 8.05
C ASN A 111 2.49 14.36 8.07
N SER A 112 2.79 15.25 9.03
CA SER A 112 2.20 16.58 9.11
C SER A 112 2.70 17.44 7.96
N LEU A 113 1.84 18.28 7.37
CA LEU A 113 2.23 19.25 6.34
C LEU A 113 3.35 20.16 6.85
N PRO A 114 4.24 20.67 5.97
CA PRO A 114 5.18 21.70 6.37
C PRO A 114 4.43 22.90 6.96
N PHE A 115 4.94 23.46 8.05
CA PHE A 115 4.36 24.68 8.64
C PHE A 115 5.19 25.93 8.30
N ASP A 116 6.41 25.73 7.79
CA ASP A 116 7.21 26.76 7.15
C ASP A 116 7.52 26.30 5.72
N PHE A 117 6.88 26.94 4.75
CA PHE A 117 6.99 26.55 3.34
C PHE A 117 8.25 27.10 2.65
N VAL A 118 8.91 28.10 3.23
CA VAL A 118 10.17 28.62 2.69
C VAL A 118 11.32 27.68 3.06
N TRP A 119 11.32 27.23 4.31
CA TRP A 119 12.38 26.38 4.87
C TRP A 119 12.05 24.89 4.85
N GLY A 120 10.79 24.54 4.59
CA GLY A 120 10.32 23.17 4.57
C GLY A 120 10.28 22.53 5.95
N PHE A 121 10.09 23.31 7.00
CA PHE A 121 10.06 22.77 8.36
C PHE A 121 8.82 21.93 8.60
N ARG A 122 9.05 20.76 9.20
CA ARG A 122 8.02 19.81 9.64
C ARG A 122 8.23 19.51 11.11
N ALA A 123 7.13 19.48 11.85
CA ALA A 123 7.14 19.11 13.26
C ALA A 123 6.34 17.82 13.47
N CYS A 124 6.94 16.87 14.19
CA CYS A 124 6.32 15.62 14.62
C CYS A 124 5.22 15.84 15.68
N SER A 125 5.30 16.94 16.44
CA SER A 125 4.39 17.32 17.52
C SER A 125 4.28 18.84 17.69
N PRO A 126 3.28 19.36 18.43
CA PRO A 126 3.20 20.78 18.81
C PRO A 126 4.48 21.25 19.52
N ASP A 127 5.00 20.50 20.49
CA ASP A 127 6.24 20.87 21.21
C ASP A 127 7.44 21.03 20.26
N CYS A 128 7.54 20.18 19.23
CA CYS A 128 8.60 20.31 18.24
C CYS A 128 8.40 21.53 17.33
N ARG A 129 7.15 21.90 17.06
CA ARG A 129 6.83 23.13 16.34
C ARG A 129 7.22 24.34 17.19
N ASP A 130 6.82 24.36 18.46
CA ASP A 130 7.10 25.47 19.38
C ASP A 130 8.61 25.67 19.55
N LYS A 131 9.39 24.58 19.64
CA LYS A 131 10.86 24.63 19.60
C LYS A 131 11.38 25.30 18.34
N LEU A 132 10.92 24.88 17.17
CA LEU A 132 11.35 25.46 15.88
C LEU A 132 10.94 26.92 15.70
N THR A 133 9.89 27.37 16.39
CA THR A 133 9.43 28.77 16.34
C THR A 133 9.97 29.63 17.49
N SER A 134 10.61 29.02 18.49
CA SER A 134 11.17 29.75 19.63
C SER A 134 12.41 30.56 19.21
N GLU A 135 12.54 31.77 19.73
CA GLU A 135 13.68 32.67 19.42
C GLU A 135 15.03 32.05 19.79
N GLU A 136 15.06 31.11 20.75
CA GLU A 136 16.27 30.38 21.15
C GLU A 136 16.82 29.46 20.06
N TYR A 137 15.99 29.00 19.11
CA TYR A 137 16.36 27.98 18.12
C TYR A 137 16.65 28.53 16.73
N VAL A 138 16.25 29.76 16.40
CA VAL A 138 16.40 30.26 15.02
C VAL A 138 17.08 31.63 15.00
N TYR A 139 18.39 31.62 14.70
CA TYR A 139 19.14 32.83 14.41
C TYR A 139 19.30 33.01 12.90
N TYR A 140 18.79 34.13 12.39
CA TYR A 140 18.83 34.46 10.97
C TYR A 140 20.06 35.34 10.67
N ASP A 141 21.09 34.75 10.05
CA ASP A 141 22.23 35.52 9.55
C ASP A 141 22.12 35.78 8.04
N TRP A 142 21.64 36.97 7.70
CA TRP A 142 21.54 37.42 6.30
C TRP A 142 22.86 38.01 5.76
N ASN A 143 23.92 38.11 6.56
CA ASN A 143 25.18 38.70 6.11
C ASN A 143 25.92 37.74 5.16
N CYS A 144 25.81 38.02 3.87
CA CYS A 144 26.51 37.33 2.78
C CYS A 144 28.03 37.65 2.71
N ASN A 145 28.66 38.08 3.82
CA ASN A 145 30.00 38.67 3.82
C ASN A 145 31.15 37.65 3.85
N PHE A 146 30.87 36.34 3.80
CA PHE A 146 31.90 35.31 3.81
C PHE A 146 32.43 35.02 2.40
N ARG A 147 33.29 35.92 1.90
CA ARG A 147 34.01 35.78 0.61
C ARG A 147 35.03 34.63 0.56
N SER A 148 35.34 34.01 1.69
CA SER A 148 36.46 33.05 1.83
C SER A 148 36.11 31.58 1.59
N LEU A 149 34.85 31.20 1.37
CA LEU A 149 34.42 29.79 1.30
C LEU A 149 34.06 29.27 -0.11
N GLY A 150 34.59 29.90 -1.16
CA GLY A 150 34.47 29.40 -2.54
C GLY A 150 33.03 29.14 -2.97
N MET A 151 32.68 27.90 -3.30
CA MET A 151 31.43 27.49 -3.95
C MET A 151 30.13 27.78 -3.17
N PHE A 152 30.23 28.24 -1.91
CA PHE A 152 29.10 28.47 -1.02
C PHE A 152 28.84 29.95 -0.70
N ALA A 153 29.62 30.87 -1.27
CA ALA A 153 29.56 32.31 -0.98
C ALA A 153 28.23 33.02 -1.37
N HIS A 154 27.31 32.32 -2.06
CA HIS A 154 26.08 32.91 -2.62
C HIS A 154 24.78 32.29 -2.08
N LEU A 155 24.85 31.34 -1.16
CA LEU A 155 23.65 30.72 -0.57
C LEU A 155 23.27 31.48 0.71
N PRO A 156 21.98 31.82 0.92
CA PRO A 156 21.55 32.28 2.22
C PRO A 156 21.81 31.17 3.24
N ARG A 157 22.42 31.57 4.36
CA ARG A 157 22.80 30.70 5.47
C ARG A 157 21.79 30.95 6.58
N ILE A 158 21.18 29.89 7.11
CA ILE A 158 20.61 29.97 8.45
C ILE A 158 21.64 29.39 9.39
N THR A 159 22.03 30.15 10.39
CA THR A 159 22.85 29.64 11.46
C THR A 159 21.93 29.24 12.60
N VAL A 160 21.56 27.95 12.66
CA VAL A 160 20.78 27.44 13.79
C VAL A 160 21.75 27.21 14.93
N SER A 161 21.68 28.05 15.96
CA SER A 161 22.51 27.95 17.15
C SER A 161 21.78 27.14 18.22
N TYR A 162 22.40 26.06 18.70
CA TYR A 162 21.88 25.16 19.72
C TYR A 162 22.91 24.96 20.82
N GLY A 163 22.59 25.31 22.07
CA GLY A 163 23.42 24.98 23.24
C GLY A 163 24.90 25.42 23.12
N GLY A 164 25.16 26.58 22.50
CA GLY A 164 26.52 27.10 22.25
C GLY A 164 27.22 26.55 21.00
N ARG A 165 26.54 25.76 20.15
CA ARG A 165 27.05 25.30 18.85
C ARG A 165 26.18 25.80 17.71
N SER A 166 26.79 26.39 16.69
CA SER A 166 26.10 26.89 15.50
C SER A 166 26.19 25.88 14.35
N ILE A 167 25.05 25.60 13.71
CA ILE A 167 24.96 24.77 12.49
C ILE A 167 24.59 25.68 11.32
N ASP A 168 25.43 25.67 10.30
CA ASP A 168 25.21 26.42 9.08
C ASP A 168 24.35 25.59 8.13
N LEU A 169 23.06 25.89 8.11
CA LEU A 169 22.14 25.39 7.10
C LEU A 169 22.31 26.28 5.86
N TYR A 170 23.15 25.82 4.95
CA TYR A 170 23.18 26.35 3.59
C TYR A 170 21.91 25.90 2.87
N LEU A 171 21.30 26.78 2.07
CA LEU A 171 20.15 26.50 1.18
C LEU A 171 20.46 25.50 0.04
N LYS A 172 21.32 24.50 0.30
CA LYS A 172 21.48 23.29 -0.50
C LYS A 172 21.61 22.08 0.41
N LYS A 173 20.66 21.16 0.25
CA LYS A 173 20.47 19.84 0.91
C LYS A 173 19.55 19.79 2.14
N ALA A 174 18.31 20.27 2.00
CA ALA A 174 17.18 19.61 2.70
C ALA A 174 16.85 18.21 2.11
N ILE A 175 17.60 17.77 1.09
CA ILE A 175 17.45 16.48 0.37
C ILE A 175 18.72 15.64 0.55
N MET A 176 19.08 15.28 1.79
CA MET A 176 20.09 14.23 2.03
C MET A 176 19.79 13.25 3.18
N THR A 177 18.58 13.27 3.74
CA THR A 177 18.22 12.34 4.84
C THR A 177 17.01 11.44 4.60
N SER A 178 16.41 11.41 3.40
CA SER A 178 15.60 10.25 3.00
C SER A 178 16.52 9.21 2.35
N GLY A 179 17.07 8.30 3.16
CA GLY A 179 17.99 7.24 2.76
C GLY A 179 17.40 6.20 1.80
N VAL A 180 16.97 6.62 0.61
CA VAL A 180 16.79 5.75 -0.55
C VAL A 180 18.16 5.62 -1.21
N THR A 181 18.75 4.44 -1.09
CA THR A 181 19.97 4.10 -1.83
C THR A 181 19.74 4.29 -3.33
N PRO A 182 20.67 4.95 -4.04
CA PRO A 182 20.53 5.19 -5.47
C PRO A 182 20.69 3.88 -6.23
N ALA A 183 19.66 3.50 -6.98
CA ALA A 183 19.89 2.72 -8.19
C ALA A 183 20.93 3.48 -9.02
N HIS A 184 22.10 2.87 -9.15
CA HIS A 184 23.26 3.39 -9.85
C HIS A 184 22.90 3.94 -11.23
N GLY A 185 23.41 5.13 -11.56
CA GLY A 185 23.62 5.49 -12.97
C GLY A 185 23.31 6.92 -13.44
N ALA A 186 22.73 7.83 -12.66
CA ALA A 186 22.30 9.12 -13.23
C ALA A 186 22.62 10.42 -12.47
N TRP A 187 23.24 10.38 -11.28
CA TRP A 187 23.37 11.58 -10.43
C TRP A 187 24.80 12.11 -10.28
N ALA A 188 25.78 11.55 -11.00
CA ALA A 188 27.20 11.89 -10.83
C ALA A 188 27.72 13.06 -11.73
N SER A 189 26.90 13.75 -12.51
CA SER A 189 27.46 14.66 -13.54
C SER A 189 26.77 16.02 -13.75
N ARG A 190 25.80 16.42 -12.92
CA ARG A 190 25.27 17.79 -13.00
C ARG A 190 25.75 18.62 -11.83
N ARG A 191 26.73 19.49 -12.11
CA ARG A 191 27.10 20.62 -11.25
C ARG A 191 25.81 21.31 -10.79
N PRO A 192 25.71 21.74 -9.52
CA PRO A 192 24.60 22.56 -9.09
C PRO A 192 24.44 23.79 -10.00
N PRO A 193 23.22 24.27 -10.28
CA PRO A 193 23.04 25.55 -10.95
C PRO A 193 23.82 26.60 -10.16
N GLN A 194 24.76 27.25 -10.84
CA GLN A 194 25.60 28.32 -10.28
C GLN A 194 24.87 29.65 -10.20
N THR A 195 23.62 29.71 -10.66
CA THR A 195 22.82 30.93 -10.64
C THR A 195 22.33 31.22 -9.22
N PRO A 196 22.75 32.34 -8.61
CA PRO A 196 22.19 32.78 -7.34
C PRO A 196 20.67 32.96 -7.49
N VAL A 197 19.94 32.60 -6.44
CA VAL A 197 18.49 32.86 -6.35
C VAL A 197 18.29 34.37 -6.45
N THR A 198 17.60 34.81 -7.49
CA THR A 198 17.39 36.25 -7.74
C THR A 198 16.46 36.83 -6.68
N GLY A 199 16.45 38.16 -6.50
CA GLY A 199 15.47 38.83 -5.64
C GLY A 199 14.02 38.50 -6.04
N GLN A 200 13.77 38.37 -7.35
CA GLN A 200 12.48 37.96 -7.90
C GLN A 200 12.11 36.51 -7.52
N ASP A 201 13.06 35.57 -7.61
CA ASP A 201 12.84 34.17 -7.19
C ASP A 201 12.46 34.09 -5.69
N ARG A 202 13.08 34.92 -4.84
CA ARG A 202 12.73 34.99 -3.41
C ARG A 202 11.31 35.52 -3.18
N GLN A 203 10.92 36.54 -3.94
CA GLN A 203 9.57 37.09 -3.87
C GLN A 203 8.51 36.05 -4.29
N LEU A 204 8.76 35.31 -5.37
CA LEU A 204 7.87 34.23 -5.82
C LEU A 204 7.75 33.10 -4.80
N LEU A 205 8.87 32.69 -4.19
CA LEU A 205 8.87 31.70 -3.12
C LEU A 205 8.08 32.18 -1.89
N GLY A 206 8.25 33.44 -1.49
CA GLY A 206 7.49 34.03 -0.38
C GLY A 206 5.99 34.10 -0.67
N GLN A 207 5.60 34.46 -1.89
CA GLN A 207 4.20 34.44 -2.33
C GLN A 207 3.62 33.02 -2.30
N ASN A 208 4.31 32.03 -2.87
CA ASN A 208 3.86 30.65 -2.86
C ASN A 208 3.76 30.08 -1.44
N ALA A 209 4.69 30.44 -0.55
CA ALA A 209 4.64 30.03 0.85
C ALA A 209 3.39 30.58 1.56
N LEU A 210 3.06 31.86 1.34
CA LEU A 210 1.85 32.47 1.88
C LEU A 210 0.57 31.84 1.31
N GLU A 211 0.55 31.53 0.02
CA GLU A 211 -0.55 30.80 -0.62
C GLU A 211 -0.73 29.40 -0.01
N LEU A 212 0.37 28.67 0.22
CA LEU A 212 0.35 27.35 0.84
C LEU A 212 -0.11 27.38 2.30
N GLU A 213 0.27 28.41 3.06
CA GLU A 213 -0.18 28.60 4.44
C GLU A 213 -1.70 28.83 4.48
N ASN A 214 -2.20 29.75 3.66
CA ASN A 214 -3.63 30.04 3.52
C ASN A 214 -4.41 28.81 3.04
N TRP A 215 -3.86 28.08 2.06
CA TRP A 215 -4.44 26.84 1.56
C TRP A 215 -4.47 25.76 2.65
N THR A 216 -3.38 25.57 3.39
CA THR A 216 -3.24 24.54 4.43
C THR A 216 -4.28 24.71 5.54
N ALA A 217 -4.50 25.95 6.00
CA ALA A 217 -5.52 26.24 7.00
C ALA A 217 -6.91 25.77 6.54
N LYS A 218 -7.32 26.14 5.32
CA LYS A 218 -8.61 25.74 4.74
C LYS A 218 -8.69 24.24 4.49
N TYR A 219 -7.64 23.66 3.93
CA TYR A 219 -7.54 22.24 3.62
C TYR A 219 -7.67 21.38 4.88
N LEU A 220 -7.02 21.74 5.99
CA LEU A 220 -7.12 21.00 7.25
C LEU A 220 -8.52 21.06 7.88
N VAL A 221 -9.21 22.19 7.76
CA VAL A 221 -10.61 22.35 8.21
C VAL A 221 -11.52 21.42 7.41
N GLU A 222 -11.44 21.48 6.09
CA GLU A 222 -12.26 20.64 5.21
C GLU A 222 -11.95 19.15 5.37
N LYS A 223 -10.65 18.81 5.46
CA LYS A 223 -10.18 17.45 5.74
C LYS A 223 -10.80 16.91 7.03
N LYS A 224 -10.89 17.72 8.08
CA LYS A 224 -11.57 17.35 9.33
C LYS A 224 -13.09 17.21 9.13
N ALA A 225 -13.72 18.08 8.35
CA ALA A 225 -15.15 18.01 8.04
C ALA A 225 -15.51 16.71 7.29
N VAL A 226 -14.77 16.36 6.23
CA VAL A 226 -14.95 15.10 5.47
C VAL A 226 -14.78 13.88 6.37
N MET A 227 -13.75 13.88 7.21
CA MET A 227 -13.54 12.80 8.19
C MET A 227 -14.76 12.64 9.11
N GLN A 228 -15.30 13.75 9.60
CA GLN A 228 -16.48 13.75 10.48
C GLN A 228 -17.72 13.25 9.72
N THR A 229 -17.96 13.71 8.50
CA THR A 229 -19.06 13.23 7.66
C THR A 229 -18.98 11.72 7.43
N ASN A 230 -17.79 11.19 7.17
CA ASN A 230 -17.57 9.76 6.97
C ASN A 230 -17.76 8.96 8.26
N LEU A 231 -17.37 9.51 9.41
CA LEU A 231 -17.64 8.91 10.71
C LEU A 231 -19.14 8.90 11.01
N ASP A 232 -19.84 10.02 10.81
CA ASP A 232 -21.27 10.15 11.02
C ASP A 232 -22.06 9.20 10.13
N PHE A 233 -21.59 9.00 8.90
CA PHE A 233 -22.14 8.00 7.99
C PHE A 233 -22.02 6.57 8.56
N ILE A 234 -20.83 6.17 9.03
CA ILE A 234 -20.63 4.86 9.68
C ILE A 234 -21.54 4.71 10.90
N LEU A 235 -21.66 5.75 11.72
CA LEU A 235 -22.54 5.76 12.90
C LEU A 235 -24.02 5.65 12.51
N LYS A 236 -24.44 6.31 11.43
CA LYS A 236 -25.81 6.20 10.90
C LYS A 236 -26.10 4.79 10.39
N GLN A 237 -25.14 4.16 9.69
CA GLN A 237 -25.27 2.77 9.24
C GLN A 237 -25.29 1.78 10.41
N ALA A 238 -24.52 2.05 11.47
CA ALA A 238 -24.57 1.27 12.70
C ALA A 238 -25.98 1.31 13.31
N LYS A 239 -26.54 2.51 13.42
CA LYS A 239 -27.89 2.71 13.95
C LYS A 239 -28.98 2.05 13.09
N SER A 240 -28.92 2.17 11.76
CA SER A 240 -29.92 1.58 10.86
C SER A 240 -29.91 0.05 10.87
N ASN A 241 -28.74 -0.56 11.03
CA ASN A 241 -28.59 -2.01 11.08
C ASN A 241 -28.73 -2.58 12.50
N THR A 242 -29.00 -1.76 13.52
CA THR A 242 -29.00 -2.14 14.94
C THR A 242 -27.67 -2.74 15.43
N GLU A 243 -26.58 -2.44 14.72
CA GLU A 243 -25.25 -2.99 14.99
C GLU A 243 -24.34 -1.94 15.65
N LYS A 244 -23.28 -2.41 16.30
CA LYS A 244 -22.26 -1.50 16.83
C LYS A 244 -21.36 -1.02 15.67
N ALA A 245 -21.03 0.26 15.64
CA ALA A 245 -20.13 0.84 14.63
C ALA A 245 -18.80 0.08 14.51
N LYS A 246 -18.28 -0.43 15.64
CA LYS A 246 -17.09 -1.27 15.69
C LYS A 246 -17.23 -2.54 14.85
N GLU A 247 -18.41 -3.15 14.77
CA GLU A 247 -18.65 -4.36 13.99
C GLU A 247 -18.77 -4.05 12.49
N ILE A 248 -19.34 -2.89 12.13
CA ILE A 248 -19.30 -2.40 10.74
C ILE A 248 -17.85 -2.20 10.30
N CYS A 249 -17.01 -1.55 11.11
CA CYS A 249 -15.59 -1.38 10.78
C CYS A 249 -14.79 -2.69 10.73
N ARG A 250 -15.35 -3.80 11.23
CA ARG A 250 -14.73 -5.13 11.23
C ARG A 250 -15.24 -6.02 10.11
N CYS A 251 -16.35 -5.67 9.44
CA CYS A 251 -16.80 -6.45 8.30
C CYS A 251 -15.74 -6.38 7.20
N GLU A 252 -15.60 -7.47 6.44
CA GLU A 252 -14.50 -7.63 5.49
C GLU A 252 -14.51 -6.52 4.43
N THR A 253 -15.70 -6.15 3.91
CA THR A 253 -15.88 -5.08 2.94
C THR A 253 -15.31 -3.73 3.41
N VAL A 254 -15.68 -3.30 4.63
CA VAL A 254 -15.19 -2.02 5.18
C VAL A 254 -13.72 -2.13 5.55
N ARG A 255 -13.27 -3.30 6.05
CA ARG A 255 -11.87 -3.54 6.38
C ARG A 255 -10.97 -3.48 5.15
N GLU A 256 -11.38 -4.10 4.05
CA GLU A 256 -10.68 -4.05 2.76
C GLU A 256 -10.64 -2.62 2.23
N ALA A 257 -11.77 -1.91 2.22
CA ALA A 257 -11.80 -0.50 1.84
C ALA A 257 -10.86 0.35 2.72
N LEU A 258 -10.90 0.18 4.04
CA LEU A 258 -9.99 0.88 4.95
C LEU A 258 -8.53 0.50 4.66
N VAL A 259 -8.21 -0.75 4.34
CA VAL A 259 -6.85 -1.13 3.95
C VAL A 259 -6.42 -0.45 2.66
N VAL A 260 -7.29 -0.43 1.64
CA VAL A 260 -7.04 0.24 0.35
C VAL A 260 -6.78 1.73 0.53
N PHE A 261 -7.54 2.39 1.40
CA PHE A 261 -7.41 3.82 1.69
C PHE A 261 -6.47 4.12 2.88
N SER A 262 -5.55 3.21 3.22
CA SER A 262 -4.55 3.40 4.30
C SER A 262 -5.15 3.77 5.67
N ARG A 263 -6.40 3.36 5.91
CA ARG A 263 -7.25 3.64 7.07
C ARG A 263 -7.57 5.13 7.22
N ASP A 264 -7.36 5.91 6.17
CA ASP A 264 -7.67 7.31 6.14
C ASP A 264 -9.12 7.51 5.66
N LEU A 265 -10.02 7.73 6.63
CA LEU A 265 -11.42 8.01 6.35
C LEU A 265 -11.60 9.25 5.49
N GLN A 266 -10.63 10.16 5.42
CA GLN A 266 -10.76 11.37 4.62
C GLN A 266 -10.74 11.09 3.12
N LEU A 267 -10.29 9.91 2.70
CA LEU A 267 -10.26 9.53 1.28
C LEU A 267 -11.58 8.90 0.79
N PHE A 268 -12.51 8.60 1.70
CA PHE A 268 -13.80 8.02 1.33
C PHE A 268 -14.72 9.12 0.78
N THR A 269 -14.86 9.16 -0.54
CA THR A 269 -15.81 10.06 -1.20
C THR A 269 -17.23 9.47 -1.12
N ILE A 270 -18.24 10.29 -1.46
CA ILE A 270 -19.63 9.81 -1.59
C ILE A 270 -19.72 8.64 -2.58
N SER A 271 -18.94 8.67 -3.67
CA SER A 271 -18.88 7.58 -4.65
C SER A 271 -18.28 6.29 -4.09
N VAL A 272 -17.27 6.39 -3.21
CA VAL A 272 -16.74 5.22 -2.51
C VAL A 272 -17.83 4.62 -1.62
N TRP A 273 -18.55 5.47 -0.87
CA TRP A 273 -19.64 5.01 -0.03
C TRP A 273 -20.81 4.42 -0.82
N SER A 274 -21.18 4.98 -1.97
CA SER A 274 -22.27 4.45 -2.78
C SER A 274 -21.98 3.04 -3.32
N LEU A 275 -20.72 2.75 -3.63
CA LEU A 275 -20.28 1.40 -3.99
C LEU A 275 -20.34 0.46 -2.79
N LEU A 276 -19.80 0.87 -1.64
CA LEU A 276 -19.76 0.04 -0.44
C LEU A 276 -21.16 -0.18 0.19
N LEU A 277 -22.10 0.73 -0.03
CA LEU A 277 -23.41 0.74 0.63
C LEU A 277 -24.21 -0.54 0.40
N ASN A 278 -24.13 -1.13 -0.79
CA ASN A 278 -24.84 -2.36 -1.12
C ASN A 278 -24.16 -3.60 -0.53
N ASP A 279 -22.84 -3.54 -0.37
CA ASP A 279 -22.02 -4.67 0.07
C ASP A 279 -21.87 -4.74 1.60
N ILE A 280 -21.96 -3.60 2.30
CA ILE A 280 -21.86 -3.53 3.77
C ILE A 280 -22.90 -4.43 4.45
N PRO A 281 -24.21 -4.39 4.13
CA PRO A 281 -25.20 -5.25 4.78
C PRO A 281 -24.94 -6.74 4.55
N VAL A 282 -24.44 -7.11 3.36
CA VAL A 282 -24.11 -8.50 3.01
C VAL A 282 -22.91 -8.97 3.85
N GLY A 283 -21.80 -8.24 3.80
CA GLY A 283 -20.59 -8.57 4.56
C GLY A 283 -20.82 -8.54 6.07
N LEU A 284 -21.71 -7.67 6.57
CA LEU A 284 -22.09 -7.61 7.98
C LEU A 284 -22.89 -8.84 8.41
N LYS A 285 -23.86 -9.29 7.60
CA LYS A 285 -24.62 -10.53 7.87
C LYS A 285 -23.70 -11.74 7.89
N GLU A 286 -22.77 -11.85 6.94
CA GLU A 286 -21.78 -12.92 6.91
C GLU A 286 -20.86 -12.89 8.14
N PHE A 287 -20.39 -11.70 8.52
CA PHE A 287 -19.55 -11.52 9.70
C PHE A 287 -20.27 -11.90 11.00
N ILE A 288 -21.54 -11.47 11.17
CA ILE A 288 -22.36 -11.83 12.32
C ILE A 288 -22.62 -13.34 12.34
N ALA A 289 -23.00 -13.93 11.21
CA ALA A 289 -23.21 -15.37 11.08
C ALA A 289 -21.94 -16.16 11.44
N ALA A 290 -20.77 -15.72 10.99
CA ALA A 290 -19.50 -16.35 11.35
C ALA A 290 -19.20 -16.26 12.87
N ARG A 291 -19.62 -15.19 13.55
CA ARG A 291 -19.46 -15.03 15.01
C ARG A 291 -20.47 -15.82 15.83
N THR A 292 -21.68 -16.03 15.32
CA THR A 292 -22.69 -16.83 16.02
C THR A 292 -22.42 -18.31 15.91
N VAL A 293 -21.64 -18.76 14.90
CA VAL A 293 -21.11 -20.12 14.86
C VAL A 293 -20.18 -20.32 16.05
N ARG A 294 -20.70 -21.02 17.05
CA ARG A 294 -19.91 -21.44 18.19
C ARG A 294 -19.32 -22.81 17.94
N GLN A 295 -18.03 -22.96 18.22
CA GLN A 295 -17.31 -24.19 18.03
C GLN A 295 -16.75 -24.65 19.39
N ARG A 296 -16.85 -25.95 19.65
CA ARG A 296 -16.16 -26.57 20.78
C ARG A 296 -14.70 -26.79 20.39
N CYS A 297 -13.82 -26.68 21.37
CA CYS A 297 -12.47 -27.16 21.17
C CYS A 297 -12.50 -28.69 21.17
N VAL A 298 -12.09 -29.30 20.06
CA VAL A 298 -12.03 -30.76 19.91
C VAL A 298 -11.05 -31.39 20.92
N ASP A 299 -10.12 -30.60 21.43
CA ASP A 299 -9.03 -31.01 22.31
C ASP A 299 -9.28 -30.79 23.81
N CYS A 300 -10.35 -30.06 24.14
CA CYS A 300 -10.88 -30.05 25.49
C CYS A 300 -12.35 -30.52 25.44
N PRO A 301 -12.61 -31.82 25.22
CA PRO A 301 -13.98 -32.34 25.14
C PRO A 301 -14.77 -32.09 26.44
N ASP A 302 -14.07 -32.03 27.57
CA ASP A 302 -14.65 -31.77 28.90
C ASP A 302 -14.96 -30.29 29.13
N LEU A 303 -14.45 -29.39 28.27
CA LEU A 303 -14.79 -27.98 28.33
C LEU A 303 -16.12 -27.78 27.60
N GLU A 304 -17.21 -27.63 28.35
CA GLU A 304 -18.53 -27.34 27.76
C GLU A 304 -18.61 -25.96 27.09
N HIS A 305 -17.57 -25.14 27.24
CA HIS A 305 -17.51 -23.81 26.67
C HIS A 305 -17.47 -23.81 25.14
N LEU A 306 -18.33 -22.96 24.60
CA LEU A 306 -18.51 -22.70 23.18
C LEU A 306 -17.75 -21.43 22.79
N PHE A 307 -16.74 -21.56 21.93
CA PHE A 307 -15.90 -20.45 21.49
C PHE A 307 -16.44 -19.84 20.20
N SER A 308 -16.30 -18.52 20.02
CA SER A 308 -16.34 -17.95 18.67
C SER A 308 -15.07 -18.39 17.91
N PRO A 309 -15.02 -18.33 16.57
CA PRO A 309 -13.83 -18.76 15.82
C PRO A 309 -12.54 -18.08 16.26
N GLU A 310 -12.56 -16.75 16.47
CA GLU A 310 -11.41 -15.99 16.98
C GLU A 310 -11.01 -16.38 18.41
N ALA A 311 -11.99 -16.64 19.27
CA ALA A 311 -11.74 -17.07 20.64
C ALA A 311 -11.23 -18.51 20.67
N LEU A 312 -11.66 -19.37 19.75
CA LEU A 312 -11.19 -20.73 19.60
C LEU A 312 -9.75 -20.74 19.11
N GLU A 313 -9.42 -19.93 18.11
CA GLU A 313 -8.04 -19.78 17.62
C GLU A 313 -7.13 -19.29 18.75
N ARG A 314 -7.57 -18.31 19.54
CA ARG A 314 -6.83 -17.84 20.71
C ARG A 314 -6.69 -18.90 21.80
N HIS A 315 -7.79 -19.59 22.15
CA HIS A 315 -7.78 -20.71 23.11
C HIS A 315 -6.80 -21.79 22.67
N GLN A 316 -6.88 -22.24 21.42
CA GLN A 316 -5.96 -23.23 20.84
C GLN A 316 -4.52 -22.72 20.85
N SER A 317 -4.29 -21.42 20.62
CA SER A 317 -2.95 -20.83 20.63
C SER A 317 -2.29 -20.80 22.02
N ILE A 318 -3.09 -20.81 23.08
CA ILE A 318 -2.65 -20.69 24.48
C ILE A 318 -2.65 -22.06 25.17
N ILE A 319 -3.76 -22.81 25.05
CA ILE A 319 -4.01 -24.06 25.77
C ILE A 319 -3.57 -25.29 24.97
N HIS A 320 -3.61 -25.23 23.63
CA HIS A 320 -3.16 -26.31 22.75
C HIS A 320 -2.03 -25.90 21.81
N PRO A 321 -0.94 -25.28 22.32
CA PRO A 321 0.14 -24.75 21.49
C PRO A 321 0.83 -25.84 20.65
N HIS A 322 0.75 -27.10 21.08
CA HIS A 322 1.33 -28.28 20.40
C HIS A 322 0.52 -28.76 19.18
N ARG A 323 -0.75 -28.37 19.04
CA ARG A 323 -1.63 -28.83 17.95
C ARG A 323 -1.76 -27.86 16.80
N LEU A 324 -1.51 -26.58 17.07
CA LEU A 324 -1.05 -25.72 15.98
C LEU A 324 0.27 -26.34 15.52
N VAL A 325 0.35 -26.81 14.28
CA VAL A 325 1.61 -27.26 13.67
C VAL A 325 2.53 -26.05 13.66
N ARG A 326 3.21 -25.84 14.79
CA ARG A 326 4.10 -24.73 15.01
C ARG A 326 5.48 -25.24 14.71
N GLN A 327 5.96 -24.86 13.54
CA GLN A 327 7.27 -25.25 13.09
C GLN A 327 8.24 -24.12 13.45
N PRO A 328 9.40 -24.43 14.02
CA PRO A 328 10.46 -23.45 14.09
C PRO A 328 10.85 -23.06 12.66
N CYS A 329 11.32 -21.83 12.49
CA CYS A 329 12.02 -21.51 11.27
C CYS A 329 13.41 -22.13 11.35
N GLU A 330 13.63 -23.24 10.66
CA GLU A 330 14.92 -23.95 10.60
C GLU A 330 16.06 -23.07 10.07
N ASP A 331 15.69 -21.97 9.40
CA ASP A 331 16.60 -21.03 8.75
C ASP A 331 17.02 -19.88 9.68
N CYS A 332 16.46 -19.79 10.90
CA CYS A 332 16.84 -18.81 11.91
C CYS A 332 17.92 -19.37 12.85
N PRO A 333 18.93 -18.56 13.25
CA PRO A 333 19.94 -18.97 14.23
C PRO A 333 19.36 -19.22 15.63
N ASP A 334 18.14 -18.75 15.90
CA ASP A 334 17.42 -18.98 17.17
C ASP A 334 16.12 -19.75 16.90
N ILE A 335 16.15 -21.05 17.21
CA ILE A 335 15.07 -22.03 16.97
C ILE A 335 13.96 -21.90 18.04
N SER A 336 14.13 -21.04 19.05
CA SER A 336 13.18 -20.88 20.16
C SER A 336 11.81 -20.35 19.72
N ARG A 337 11.75 -19.66 18.57
CA ARG A 337 10.53 -19.04 18.05
C ARG A 337 9.82 -19.96 17.07
N VAL A 338 8.64 -20.42 17.46
CA VAL A 338 7.80 -21.33 16.68
C VAL A 338 6.61 -20.61 16.03
N TYR A 339 6.30 -20.93 14.77
CA TYR A 339 5.33 -20.22 13.93
C TYR A 339 4.27 -21.18 13.40
N THR A 340 3.01 -20.75 13.27
CA THR A 340 1.98 -21.53 12.55
C THR A 340 2.32 -21.58 11.05
N PRO A 341 1.78 -22.49 10.24
CA PRO A 341 2.21 -22.65 8.85
C PRO A 341 2.05 -21.36 8.02
N ARG A 342 0.96 -20.61 8.26
CA ARG A 342 0.69 -19.32 7.62
C ARG A 342 1.68 -18.23 8.07
N THR A 343 1.98 -18.15 9.36
CA THR A 343 2.91 -17.12 9.87
C THR A 343 4.37 -17.50 9.62
N LEU A 344 4.69 -18.79 9.50
CA LEU A 344 6.00 -19.29 9.09
C LEU A 344 6.28 -18.95 7.64
N GLN A 345 5.31 -19.11 6.74
CA GLN A 345 5.44 -18.72 5.34
C GLN A 345 5.68 -17.22 5.19
N VAL A 346 4.92 -16.40 5.93
CA VAL A 346 5.12 -14.93 5.97
C VAL A 346 6.46 -14.55 6.60
N HIS A 347 6.88 -15.25 7.66
CA HIS A 347 8.20 -15.06 8.27
C HIS A 347 9.32 -15.40 7.28
N ARG A 348 9.28 -16.57 6.64
CA ARG A 348 10.25 -17.01 5.63
C ARG A 348 10.31 -16.05 4.45
N SER A 349 9.16 -15.61 3.92
CA SER A 349 9.15 -14.61 2.84
C SER A 349 9.76 -13.26 3.25
N ASN A 350 9.67 -12.89 4.54
CA ASN A 350 10.15 -11.60 5.02
C ASN A 350 11.58 -11.63 5.57
N LYS A 351 12.07 -12.80 6.01
CA LYS A 351 13.35 -12.96 6.72
C LYS A 351 14.34 -13.92 6.04
N HIS A 352 13.86 -14.81 5.18
CA HIS A 352 14.66 -15.81 4.46
C HIS A 352 14.25 -15.90 2.97
N PRO A 353 14.28 -14.77 2.22
CA PRO A 353 13.86 -14.75 0.82
C PRO A 353 14.70 -15.67 -0.08
N ASP A 354 15.94 -15.97 0.29
CA ASP A 354 16.93 -16.69 -0.53
C ASP A 354 16.72 -18.22 -0.59
N LEU A 355 15.75 -18.77 0.15
CA LEU A 355 15.52 -20.22 0.28
C LEU A 355 14.29 -20.75 -0.48
N ILE A 356 13.58 -19.89 -1.22
CA ILE A 356 12.49 -20.32 -2.09
C ILE A 356 13.13 -20.93 -3.35
N ALA A 357 12.65 -22.08 -3.87
CA ALA A 357 13.24 -22.69 -5.07
C ALA A 357 13.28 -21.68 -6.23
N ILE A 358 14.48 -21.30 -6.64
CA ILE A 358 14.71 -20.30 -7.68
C ILE A 358 15.23 -21.01 -8.94
N LEU A 359 14.46 -20.94 -10.02
CA LEU A 359 14.72 -21.55 -11.32
C LEU A 359 15.30 -20.50 -12.28
N PRO A 360 16.37 -20.83 -13.04
CA PRO A 360 16.86 -19.97 -14.11
C PRO A 360 15.89 -19.98 -15.31
N CYS A 361 15.93 -18.93 -16.12
CA CYS A 361 15.31 -18.94 -17.45
C CYS A 361 16.35 -19.30 -18.51
N ASP A 362 16.14 -20.42 -19.20
CA ASP A 362 17.08 -20.96 -20.20
C ASP A 362 17.20 -20.11 -21.48
N ASP A 363 16.21 -19.23 -21.75
CA ASP A 363 16.15 -18.42 -22.97
C ASP A 363 16.73 -16.99 -22.77
N CYS A 364 17.17 -16.64 -21.55
CA CYS A 364 17.80 -15.36 -21.27
C CYS A 364 19.34 -15.46 -21.37
N PRO A 365 20.02 -14.50 -22.04
CA PRO A 365 21.47 -14.56 -22.28
C PRO A 365 22.34 -14.39 -21.02
N SER A 366 21.73 -14.25 -19.84
CA SER A 366 22.45 -14.17 -18.57
C SER A 366 21.67 -14.91 -17.47
N PRO A 367 22.27 -15.90 -16.80
CA PRO A 367 21.63 -16.67 -15.71
C PRO A 367 21.44 -15.88 -14.41
N SER A 368 21.69 -14.56 -14.44
CA SER A 368 21.65 -13.68 -13.27
C SER A 368 20.23 -13.32 -12.80
N SER A 369 19.20 -13.79 -13.50
CA SER A 369 17.80 -13.66 -13.04
C SER A 369 17.30 -15.05 -12.65
N LEU A 370 17.25 -15.31 -11.35
CA LEU A 370 16.64 -16.49 -10.80
C LEU A 370 15.18 -16.15 -10.46
N PHE A 371 14.23 -16.99 -10.88
CA PHE A 371 12.80 -16.80 -10.66
C PHE A 371 12.18 -17.93 -9.83
N THR A 372 11.25 -17.66 -8.93
CA THR A 372 10.39 -18.72 -8.40
C THR A 372 9.55 -19.36 -9.52
N PRO A 373 8.96 -20.57 -9.37
CA PRO A 373 8.20 -21.21 -10.46
C PRO A 373 7.09 -20.33 -11.06
N ASN A 374 6.40 -19.55 -10.22
CA ASN A 374 5.37 -18.62 -10.67
C ASN A 374 5.94 -17.38 -11.38
N GLU A 375 7.10 -16.88 -10.91
CA GLU A 375 7.80 -15.76 -11.55
C GLU A 375 8.45 -16.19 -12.87
N LEU A 376 8.88 -17.45 -12.99
CA LEU A 376 9.44 -18.00 -14.22
C LEU A 376 8.37 -18.10 -15.30
N GLU A 377 7.18 -18.60 -14.95
CA GLU A 377 6.02 -18.65 -15.87
C GLU A 377 5.64 -17.22 -16.34
N ALA A 378 5.60 -16.26 -15.42
CA ALA A 378 5.32 -14.86 -15.76
C ALA A 378 6.44 -14.21 -16.61
N HIS A 379 7.70 -14.50 -16.30
CA HIS A 379 8.86 -14.04 -17.05
C HIS A 379 8.86 -14.58 -18.49
N GLN A 380 8.62 -15.88 -18.66
CA GLN A 380 8.50 -16.53 -19.96
C GLN A 380 7.34 -15.94 -20.76
N LEU A 381 6.19 -15.68 -20.14
CA LEU A 381 5.06 -15.02 -20.81
C LEU A 381 5.42 -13.61 -21.34
N HIS A 382 6.22 -12.84 -20.59
CA HIS A 382 6.54 -11.45 -20.94
C HIS A 382 7.73 -11.30 -21.89
N LYS A 383 8.78 -12.11 -21.71
CA LYS A 383 10.05 -11.98 -22.44
C LYS A 383 10.22 -13.03 -23.53
N HIS A 384 9.54 -14.18 -23.40
CA HIS A 384 9.60 -15.31 -24.33
C HIS A 384 8.18 -15.79 -24.73
N PRO A 385 7.27 -14.89 -25.17
CA PRO A 385 5.85 -15.23 -25.38
C PRO A 385 5.63 -16.35 -26.40
N HIS A 386 6.56 -16.56 -27.32
CA HIS A 386 6.55 -17.63 -28.33
C HIS A 386 6.71 -19.05 -27.75
N ARG A 387 7.19 -19.19 -26.51
CA ARG A 387 7.30 -20.49 -25.82
C ARG A 387 6.05 -20.88 -25.04
N VAL A 388 5.20 -19.91 -24.71
CA VAL A 388 3.99 -20.18 -23.93
C VAL A 388 2.89 -20.64 -24.88
N VAL A 389 2.59 -21.95 -24.85
CA VAL A 389 1.50 -22.53 -25.63
C VAL A 389 0.18 -22.02 -25.07
N MET A 390 -0.37 -21.01 -25.73
CA MET A 390 -1.69 -20.48 -25.42
C MET A 390 -2.74 -21.38 -26.09
N GLN A 391 -3.80 -21.72 -25.34
CA GLN A 391 -4.85 -22.63 -25.79
C GLN A 391 -6.22 -21.98 -25.65
N PRO A 392 -7.13 -22.15 -26.63
CA PRO A 392 -8.50 -21.68 -26.49
C PRO A 392 -9.26 -22.52 -25.45
N CYS A 393 -10.40 -22.01 -24.98
CA CYS A 393 -11.31 -22.81 -24.17
C CYS A 393 -12.35 -23.48 -25.07
N ASP A 394 -12.25 -24.80 -25.20
CA ASP A 394 -13.17 -25.61 -26.04
C ASP A 394 -14.63 -25.56 -25.56
N ASP A 395 -14.88 -25.12 -24.32
CA ASP A 395 -16.20 -25.11 -23.68
C ASP A 395 -16.95 -23.77 -23.85
N CYS A 396 -16.29 -22.75 -24.41
CA CYS A 396 -16.87 -21.44 -24.65
C CYS A 396 -17.39 -21.35 -26.10
N PRO A 397 -18.67 -20.99 -26.33
CA PRO A 397 -19.25 -21.02 -27.68
C PRO A 397 -18.59 -20.07 -28.69
N VAL A 398 -17.83 -19.05 -28.25
CA VAL A 398 -17.05 -18.15 -29.10
C VAL A 398 -15.89 -17.52 -28.31
N SER A 399 -14.87 -18.29 -27.87
CA SER A 399 -13.69 -17.64 -27.25
C SER A 399 -12.65 -17.26 -28.31
N SER A 400 -12.60 -15.98 -28.68
CA SER A 400 -11.39 -15.38 -29.30
C SER A 400 -10.24 -15.23 -28.31
N PHE A 401 -10.46 -15.57 -27.04
CA PHE A 401 -9.49 -15.51 -25.96
C PHE A 401 -8.68 -16.80 -25.87
N MET A 402 -7.36 -16.64 -25.91
CA MET A 402 -6.39 -17.70 -25.71
C MET A 402 -5.88 -17.63 -24.26
N PHE A 403 -5.68 -18.77 -23.62
CA PHE A 403 -5.29 -18.88 -22.21
C PHE A 403 -3.98 -19.64 -22.06
N THR A 404 -3.13 -19.27 -21.09
CA THR A 404 -2.07 -20.17 -20.64
C THR A 404 -2.68 -21.42 -19.97
N PRO A 405 -1.95 -22.55 -19.82
CA PRO A 405 -2.48 -23.74 -19.14
C PRO A 405 -3.02 -23.46 -17.73
N SER A 406 -2.34 -22.60 -16.96
CA SER A 406 -2.74 -22.21 -15.60
C SER A 406 -4.00 -21.32 -15.61
N GLN A 407 -4.11 -20.41 -16.58
CA GLN A 407 -5.30 -19.57 -16.78
C GLN A 407 -6.50 -20.37 -17.27
N LEU A 408 -6.29 -21.28 -18.23
CA LEU A 408 -7.34 -22.14 -18.79
C LEU A 408 -7.95 -23.02 -17.69
N ARG A 409 -7.12 -23.57 -16.81
CA ARG A 409 -7.59 -24.34 -15.66
C ARG A 409 -8.45 -23.50 -14.70
N LYS A 410 -8.03 -22.28 -14.37
CA LYS A 410 -8.81 -21.36 -13.52
C LYS A 410 -10.12 -20.94 -14.19
N HIS A 411 -10.07 -20.63 -15.48
CA HIS A 411 -11.24 -20.29 -16.29
C HIS A 411 -12.25 -21.45 -16.31
N ARG A 412 -11.81 -22.67 -16.62
CA ARG A 412 -12.67 -23.87 -16.60
C ARG A 412 -13.25 -24.15 -15.21
N LEU A 413 -12.47 -23.98 -14.13
CA LEU A 413 -12.98 -24.12 -12.76
C LEU A 413 -14.08 -23.09 -12.43
N ALA A 414 -13.94 -21.86 -12.92
CA ALA A 414 -14.87 -20.78 -12.63
C ALA A 414 -16.13 -20.79 -13.52
N LYS A 415 -15.99 -21.18 -14.79
CA LYS A 415 -17.04 -21.02 -15.83
C LYS A 415 -17.55 -22.33 -16.42
N HIS A 416 -16.75 -23.40 -16.40
CA HIS A 416 -17.09 -24.71 -16.95
C HIS A 416 -16.81 -25.86 -15.96
N PRO A 417 -17.33 -25.80 -14.72
CA PRO A 417 -17.07 -26.84 -13.72
C PRO A 417 -17.59 -28.22 -14.14
N ALA A 418 -18.56 -28.26 -15.07
CA ALA A 418 -19.10 -29.49 -15.65
C ALA A 418 -18.14 -30.16 -16.66
N SER A 419 -17.38 -29.38 -17.44
CA SER A 419 -16.47 -29.87 -18.49
C SER A 419 -15.22 -30.57 -17.97
N LEU A 420 -14.87 -30.35 -16.69
CA LEU A 420 -13.77 -31.02 -16.01
C LEU A 420 -14.08 -32.48 -15.61
N GLY A 421 -15.08 -33.12 -16.24
CA GLY A 421 -15.41 -34.52 -16.00
C GLY A 421 -15.90 -34.79 -14.58
N SER A 422 -16.66 -33.86 -13.98
CA SER A 422 -17.33 -34.13 -12.71
C SER A 422 -18.60 -34.93 -12.96
N GLY A 423 -18.44 -36.21 -13.33
CA GLY A 423 -19.48 -37.19 -13.10
C GLY A 423 -19.92 -37.04 -11.65
N LYS A 424 -21.16 -36.60 -11.44
CA LYS A 424 -21.69 -36.36 -10.10
C LYS A 424 -21.74 -37.71 -9.39
N GLN A 425 -20.92 -37.86 -8.35
CA GLN A 425 -20.85 -39.10 -7.58
C GLN A 425 -21.67 -38.94 -6.30
N ARG A 426 -22.37 -40.01 -5.94
CA ARG A 426 -23.12 -40.08 -4.69
C ARG A 426 -22.24 -40.72 -3.62
N CYS A 427 -22.37 -40.22 -2.39
CA CYS A 427 -21.71 -40.85 -1.26
C CYS A 427 -22.39 -42.18 -0.94
N ALA A 428 -21.66 -43.29 -1.08
CA ALA A 428 -22.15 -44.64 -0.80
C ALA A 428 -22.52 -44.87 0.69
N TYR A 429 -22.07 -43.99 1.58
CA TYR A 429 -22.25 -44.12 3.04
C TYR A 429 -23.39 -43.26 3.60
N CYS A 430 -23.97 -42.37 2.79
CA CYS A 430 -25.10 -41.53 3.20
C CYS A 430 -26.43 -42.21 2.87
N SER A 431 -27.45 -42.01 3.72
CA SER A 431 -28.78 -42.60 3.54
C SER A 431 -29.43 -42.14 2.22
N PRO A 432 -30.04 -43.05 1.43
CA PRO A 432 -30.60 -42.74 0.12
C PRO A 432 -31.80 -41.78 0.14
N LYS A 433 -32.34 -41.42 1.31
CA LYS A 433 -33.50 -40.53 1.44
C LYS A 433 -33.24 -39.06 1.07
N ILE A 434 -31.98 -38.64 0.91
CA ILE A 434 -31.63 -37.30 0.40
C ILE A 434 -30.44 -37.43 -0.56
N PRO A 435 -30.66 -37.59 -1.88
CA PRO A 435 -29.55 -37.73 -2.82
C PRO A 435 -28.81 -36.39 -2.94
N ARG A 436 -27.64 -36.31 -2.29
CA ARG A 436 -26.67 -35.25 -2.52
C ARG A 436 -25.62 -35.75 -3.51
N GLU A 437 -25.49 -35.00 -4.59
CA GLU A 437 -24.54 -35.26 -5.64
C GLU A 437 -23.32 -34.37 -5.47
N PHE A 438 -22.14 -34.97 -5.49
CA PHE A 438 -20.88 -34.30 -5.25
C PHE A 438 -19.97 -34.41 -6.47
N THR A 439 -19.12 -33.40 -6.69
CA THR A 439 -17.93 -33.57 -7.54
C THR A 439 -16.98 -34.59 -6.89
N LYS A 440 -16.05 -35.19 -7.64
CA LYS A 440 -15.08 -36.15 -7.07
C LYS A 440 -14.33 -35.59 -5.85
N GLU A 441 -13.88 -34.34 -5.93
CA GLU A 441 -13.21 -33.66 -4.81
C GLU A 441 -14.19 -33.32 -3.69
N GLY A 442 -15.41 -32.88 -4.03
CA GLY A 442 -16.47 -32.63 -3.06
C GLY A 442 -16.90 -33.90 -2.30
N LEU A 443 -16.89 -35.05 -2.98
CA LEU A 443 -17.20 -36.34 -2.39
C LEU A 443 -16.11 -36.76 -1.41
N ARG A 444 -14.84 -36.61 -1.80
CA ARG A 444 -13.69 -36.88 -0.94
C ARG A 444 -13.73 -36.02 0.33
N MET A 445 -13.96 -34.72 0.18
CA MET A 445 -14.09 -33.80 1.32
C MET A 445 -15.30 -34.12 2.20
N HIS A 446 -16.43 -34.49 1.60
CA HIS A 446 -17.61 -34.93 2.33
C HIS A 446 -17.36 -36.23 3.11
N GLN A 447 -16.69 -37.22 2.52
CA GLN A 447 -16.33 -38.48 3.17
C GLN A 447 -15.33 -38.27 4.31
N LEU A 448 -14.33 -37.42 4.13
CA LEU A 448 -13.39 -37.04 5.20
C LEU A 448 -14.12 -36.35 6.36
N ALA A 449 -15.06 -35.46 6.07
CA ALA A 449 -15.77 -34.70 7.09
C ALA A 449 -16.87 -35.49 7.82
N ARG A 450 -17.55 -36.43 7.15
CA ARG A 450 -18.74 -37.12 7.68
C ARG A 450 -18.58 -38.61 7.89
N HIS A 451 -17.60 -39.24 7.25
CA HIS A 451 -17.32 -40.67 7.35
C HIS A 451 -15.83 -40.99 7.59
N PRO A 452 -15.12 -40.28 8.49
CA PRO A 452 -13.67 -40.44 8.66
C PRO A 452 -13.26 -41.87 9.07
N GLN A 453 -14.12 -42.57 9.81
CA GLN A 453 -13.86 -43.94 10.28
C GLN A 453 -13.89 -45.00 9.16
N ARG A 454 -14.51 -44.70 8.01
CA ARG A 454 -14.66 -45.63 6.89
C ARG A 454 -13.54 -45.53 5.86
N LEU A 455 -12.65 -44.55 6.00
CA LEU A 455 -11.51 -44.31 5.09
C LEU A 455 -10.22 -45.06 5.50
N HIS A 456 -10.24 -45.76 6.65
CA HIS A 456 -9.09 -46.54 7.17
C HIS A 456 -9.21 -48.05 6.94
N VAL A 457 -10.21 -48.51 6.18
CA VAL A 457 -10.38 -49.92 5.78
C VAL A 457 -10.54 -49.96 4.27
N ALA A 458 -9.45 -49.71 3.56
CA ALA A 458 -9.29 -49.94 2.12
C ALA A 458 -7.82 -50.12 1.80
#